data_AF-A0A8S3J6R0-F1
#
_entry.id   AF-A0A8S3J6R0-F1
#
_cell.length_a   1.000
_cell.length_b   1.000
_cell.length_c   1.000
_cell.angle_alpha   90.00
_cell.angle_beta   90.00
_cell.angle_gamma   90.00
#
_symmetry.space_group_name_H-M   'P 1'
#
loop_
_entity.id
_entity.type
_entity.pdbx_description
1 polymer ?
#
loop_
_entity_poly.entity_id
_entity_poly.type
_entity_poly.pdbx_seq_one_letter_code
_entity_poly.pdbx_strand_id
1 'polypeptide(L)'
;MYILQISRRRKADIYKDIDHPYPGLVFRLCAIRESFEETGLLLAKSRTSSNSEHSSMLNLSNELINKWRDRIRHDASQFIVMCKEIDIEPAVHSLFEWNQYLAAAIAK
;
A
#
# COMPACT_ATOMS: atom_id res chain seq x y z
N MET A 1 22.58 -1.15 -21.41
CA MET A 1 22.90 -1.73 -20.09
C MET A 1 23.15 -0.58 -19.11
N TYR A 2 22.09 0.09 -18.67
CA TYR A 2 22.13 1.21 -17.72
C TYR A 2 21.04 1.01 -16.68
N ILE A 3 21.33 0.18 -15.67
CA ILE A 3 20.49 0.12 -14.46
C ILE A 3 21.43 -0.02 -13.26
N LEU A 4 22.18 1.03 -12.95
CA LEU A 4 22.85 1.16 -11.66
C LEU A 4 22.77 2.62 -11.22
N GLN A 5 21.64 3.00 -10.64
CA GLN A 5 21.56 3.95 -9.52
C GLN A 5 20.10 4.08 -9.09
N ILE A 6 19.53 3.00 -8.54
CA ILE A 6 18.46 3.19 -7.57
C ILE A 6 19.16 3.69 -6.30
N SER A 7 19.30 5.02 -6.27
CA SER A 7 19.66 5.80 -5.10
C SER A 7 19.01 5.18 -3.88
N ARG A 8 19.80 4.89 -2.84
CA ARG A 8 19.34 4.57 -1.49
C ARG A 8 18.46 5.73 -1.00
N ARG A 9 17.19 5.74 -1.41
CA ARG A 9 16.20 6.68 -0.93
C ARG A 9 16.06 6.40 0.56
N ARG A 10 16.35 7.41 1.38
CA ARG A 10 16.09 7.40 2.82
C ARG A 10 14.69 6.83 3.05
N LYS A 11 14.55 5.83 3.93
CA LYS A 11 13.25 5.31 4.39
C LYS A 11 12.46 6.49 4.95
N ALA A 12 11.61 7.09 4.12
CA ALA A 12 10.65 8.07 4.57
C ALA A 12 9.57 7.32 5.34
N ASP A 13 9.19 7.85 6.49
CA ASP A 13 8.06 7.35 7.25
C ASP A 13 6.81 7.74 6.47
N ILE A 14 6.15 6.76 5.83
CA ILE A 14 5.01 7.03 4.94
C ILE A 14 3.93 7.86 5.65
N TYR A 15 3.83 7.76 6.98
CA TYR A 15 2.80 8.44 7.76
C TYR A 15 3.08 9.93 7.91
N LYS A 16 4.34 10.38 7.75
CA LYS A 16 4.68 11.80 7.63
C LYS A 16 4.38 12.34 6.25
N ASP A 17 4.49 11.49 5.23
CA ASP A 17 4.22 11.86 3.84
C ASP A 17 2.72 11.87 3.50
N ILE A 18 1.86 11.25 4.33
CA ILE A 18 0.40 11.28 4.17
C ILE A 18 -0.19 12.68 4.45
N ASP A 19 0.45 13.52 5.25
CA ASP A 19 -0.04 14.88 5.54
C ASP A 19 0.08 15.81 4.30
N HIS A 20 1.06 15.54 3.42
CA HIS A 20 1.26 16.23 2.15
C HIS A 20 1.64 15.26 1.04
N PRO A 21 0.70 14.42 0.57
CA PRO A 21 1.04 13.30 -0.30
C PRO A 21 1.21 13.75 -1.74
N TYR A 22 2.27 13.29 -2.40
CA TYR A 22 2.41 13.43 -3.85
C TYR A 22 1.53 12.41 -4.58
N PRO A 23 1.05 12.69 -5.81
CA PRO A 23 0.08 11.85 -6.50
C PRO A 23 0.47 10.36 -6.62
N GLY A 24 1.75 10.08 -6.93
CA GLY A 24 2.25 8.71 -7.03
C GLY A 24 2.17 7.92 -5.72
N LEU A 25 2.31 8.56 -4.56
CA LEU A 25 2.13 7.91 -3.26
C LEU A 25 0.67 7.50 -3.06
N VAL A 26 -0.25 8.41 -3.36
CA VAL A 26 -1.69 8.17 -3.22
C VAL A 26 -2.13 7.03 -4.11
N PHE A 27 -1.69 7.00 -5.38
CA PHE A 27 -2.04 5.92 -6.30
C PHE A 27 -1.52 4.56 -5.87
N ARG A 28 -0.28 4.48 -5.37
CA ARG A 28 0.28 3.22 -4.84
C ARG A 28 -0.46 2.76 -3.59
N LEU A 29 -0.79 3.68 -2.70
CA LEU A 29 -1.57 3.37 -1.51
C LEU A 29 -2.96 2.85 -1.87
N CYS A 30 -3.65 3.51 -2.79
CA CYS A 30 -4.94 3.06 -3.32
C CYS A 30 -4.82 1.69 -3.97
N ALA A 31 -3.83 1.46 -4.83
CA ALA A 31 -3.64 0.16 -5.48
C ALA A 31 -3.47 -1.00 -4.47
N ILE A 32 -2.73 -0.76 -3.38
CA ILE A 32 -2.57 -1.74 -2.30
C ILE A 32 -3.91 -1.96 -1.56
N ARG A 33 -4.62 -0.87 -1.19
CA ARG A 33 -5.92 -0.97 -0.53
C ARG A 33 -6.92 -1.76 -1.38
N GLU A 34 -7.09 -1.39 -2.65
CA GLU A 34 -8.03 -2.03 -3.58
C GLU A 34 -7.69 -3.52 -3.76
N SER A 35 -6.40 -3.84 -3.92
CA SER A 35 -5.96 -5.24 -4.03
C SER A 35 -6.31 -6.04 -2.77
N PHE A 36 -6.13 -5.46 -1.60
CA PHE A 36 -6.51 -6.09 -0.33
C PHE A 36 -8.03 -6.24 -0.20
N GLU A 37 -8.80 -5.22 -0.57
CA GLU A 37 -10.25 -5.21 -0.51
C GLU A 37 -10.88 -6.31 -1.39
N GLU A 38 -10.32 -6.52 -2.58
CA GLU A 38 -10.80 -7.51 -3.54
C GLU A 38 -10.29 -8.93 -3.28
N THR A 39 -9.02 -9.08 -2.93
CA THR A 39 -8.36 -10.40 -2.86
C THR A 39 -8.06 -10.88 -1.44
N GLY A 40 -8.04 -9.99 -0.46
CA GLY A 40 -7.52 -10.27 0.88
C GLY A 40 -6.00 -10.35 0.98
N LEU A 41 -5.27 -10.16 -0.13
CA LEU A 41 -3.82 -10.16 -0.14
C LEU A 41 -3.28 -8.79 0.25
N LEU A 42 -2.43 -8.76 1.28
CA LEU A 42 -1.86 -7.52 1.80
C LEU A 42 -0.37 -7.43 1.49
N LEU A 43 -0.01 -6.46 0.65
CA LEU A 43 1.38 -6.11 0.32
C LEU A 43 1.90 -5.09 1.34
N ALA A 44 2.63 -5.59 2.33
CA ALA A 44 3.14 -4.76 3.43
C ALA A 44 4.48 -5.30 3.95
N LYS A 45 5.09 -4.54 4.84
CA LYS A 45 6.21 -4.98 5.67
C LYS A 45 5.82 -4.84 7.14
N SER A 46 6.25 -5.77 7.98
CA SER A 46 6.11 -5.60 9.42
C SER A 46 7.07 -4.51 9.89
N ARG A 47 6.62 -3.66 10.82
CA ARG A 47 7.46 -2.61 11.42
C ARG A 47 8.47 -3.18 12.41
N THR A 48 8.16 -4.30 13.04
CA THR A 48 8.98 -4.95 14.09
C THR A 48 10.02 -5.92 13.53
N SER A 49 9.80 -6.50 12.35
CA SER A 49 10.78 -7.39 11.72
C SER A 49 11.87 -6.60 10.99
N SER A 50 12.90 -6.17 11.73
CA SER A 50 14.01 -5.34 11.23
C SER A 50 14.86 -5.96 10.10
N ASN A 51 14.66 -7.25 9.79
CA ASN A 51 15.62 -8.01 8.98
C ASN A 51 15.16 -8.36 7.55
N SER A 52 13.93 -8.04 7.14
CA SER A 52 13.53 -8.21 5.74
C SER A 52 13.47 -6.86 5.03
N GLU A 53 14.48 -6.55 4.22
CA GLU A 53 14.42 -5.42 3.27
C GLU A 53 13.31 -5.59 2.21
N HIS A 54 12.68 -6.76 2.18
CA HIS A 54 11.66 -7.14 1.21
C HIS A 54 10.27 -7.12 1.85
N SER A 55 9.35 -6.46 1.15
CA SER A 55 7.91 -6.55 1.40
C SER A 55 7.44 -7.99 1.17
N SER A 56 6.61 -8.51 2.08
CA SER A 56 6.12 -9.88 2.01
C SER A 56 4.59 -9.90 2.14
N MET A 57 3.97 -10.96 1.63
CA MET A 57 2.56 -11.20 1.90
C MET A 57 2.40 -11.56 3.38
N LEU A 58 1.60 -10.80 4.10
CA LEU A 58 1.32 -11.08 5.51
C LEU A 58 0.27 -12.18 5.63
N ASN A 59 0.62 -13.24 6.36
CA ASN A 59 -0.32 -14.31 6.69
C ASN A 59 -1.19 -13.88 7.88
N LEU A 60 -2.28 -13.19 7.60
CA LEU A 60 -3.35 -12.90 8.56
C LEU A 60 -4.37 -14.03 8.56
N SER A 61 -5.08 -14.23 9.67
CA SER A 61 -6.19 -15.20 9.69
C SER A 61 -7.33 -14.74 8.76
N ASN A 62 -8.01 -15.68 8.13
CA ASN A 62 -9.13 -15.37 7.22
C ASN A 62 -10.25 -14.57 7.91
N GLU A 63 -10.49 -14.82 9.20
CA GLU A 63 -11.46 -14.06 10.00
C GLU A 63 -11.06 -12.59 10.14
N LEU A 64 -9.79 -12.32 10.47
CA LEU A 64 -9.27 -10.96 10.59
C LEU A 64 -9.26 -10.24 9.24
N ILE A 65 -8.89 -10.94 8.17
CA ILE A 65 -8.93 -10.41 6.79
C ILE A 65 -10.34 -9.97 6.44
N ASN A 66 -11.34 -10.85 6.61
CA ASN A 66 -12.72 -10.54 6.24
C ASN A 66 -13.28 -9.38 7.07
N LYS A 67 -13.01 -9.36 8.39
CA LYS A 67 -13.39 -8.25 9.27
C LYS A 67 -12.87 -6.90 8.76
N TRP A 68 -11.60 -6.84 8.34
CA TRP A 68 -11.01 -5.60 7.85
C TRP A 68 -11.49 -5.22 6.45
N ARG A 69 -11.62 -6.19 5.54
CA ARG A 69 -12.18 -5.95 4.20
C ARG A 69 -13.57 -5.36 4.28
N ASP A 70 -14.44 -5.88 5.16
CA ASP A 70 -15.78 -5.34 5.34
C ASP A 70 -15.74 -3.91 5.89
N ARG A 71 -14.88 -3.60 6.86
CA ARG A 71 -14.72 -2.23 7.37
C ARG A 71 -14.23 -1.27 6.29
N ILE A 72 -13.23 -1.67 5.50
CA ILE A 72 -12.61 -0.84 4.47
C ILE A 72 -13.56 -0.55 3.31
N ARG A 73 -14.40 -1.52 2.91
CA ARG A 73 -15.46 -1.32 1.91
C ARG A 73 -16.44 -0.22 2.30
N HIS A 74 -16.77 -0.13 3.59
CA HIS A 74 -17.67 0.91 4.10
C HIS A 74 -16.95 2.25 4.31
N ASP A 75 -15.68 2.20 4.71
CA ASP A 75 -14.86 3.38 4.97
C ASP A 75 -13.38 3.10 4.63
N ALA A 76 -12.92 3.65 3.50
CA ALA A 76 -11.56 3.47 3.01
C ALA A 76 -10.49 3.99 3.99
N SER A 77 -10.83 4.94 4.89
CA SER A 77 -9.88 5.47 5.87
C SER A 77 -9.47 4.42 6.92
N GLN A 78 -10.30 3.37 7.11
CA GLN A 78 -10.02 2.25 8.00
C GLN A 78 -8.78 1.46 7.58
N PHE A 79 -8.32 1.58 6.33
CA PHE A 79 -7.10 0.91 5.87
C PHE A 79 -5.86 1.40 6.65
N ILE A 80 -5.74 2.71 6.88
CA ILE A 80 -4.64 3.27 7.65
C ILE A 80 -4.74 2.89 9.13
N VAL A 81 -5.96 2.82 9.66
CA VAL A 81 -6.21 2.36 11.03
C VAL A 81 -5.77 0.90 11.19
N MET A 82 -6.18 0.03 10.26
CA MET A 82 -5.74 -1.37 10.20
C MET A 82 -4.22 -1.48 10.18
N CYS A 83 -3.53 -0.71 9.33
CA CYS A 83 -2.07 -0.76 9.25
C CYS A 83 -1.40 -0.38 10.57
N LYS A 84 -1.97 0.57 11.32
CA LYS A 84 -1.48 0.94 12.66
C LYS A 84 -1.79 -0.14 13.69
N GLU A 85 -3.00 -0.70 13.70
CA GLU A 85 -3.42 -1.73 14.66
C GLU A 85 -2.63 -3.04 14.52
N ILE A 86 -2.31 -3.44 13.28
CA ILE A 86 -1.56 -4.68 12.99
C ILE A 86 -0.03 -4.42 13.00
N ASP A 87 0.40 -3.18 13.25
CA ASP A 87 1.81 -2.75 13.26
C ASP A 87 2.57 -3.04 11.94
N ILE A 88 1.94 -2.66 10.84
CA ILE A 88 2.44 -2.88 9.49
C ILE A 88 2.58 -1.56 8.73
N GLU A 89 3.37 -1.60 7.67
CA GLU A 89 3.53 -0.49 6.74
C GLU A 89 3.24 -0.99 5.32
N PRO A 90 2.26 -0.40 4.60
CA PRO A 90 1.98 -0.77 3.22
C PRO A 90 3.22 -0.57 2.33
N ALA A 91 3.45 -1.51 1.42
CA ALA A 91 4.66 -1.62 0.61
C ALA A 91 4.72 -0.61 -0.57
N VAL A 92 4.33 0.65 -0.35
CA VAL A 92 4.18 1.67 -1.40
C VAL A 92 5.47 1.90 -2.21
N HIS A 93 6.64 1.77 -1.58
CA HIS A 93 7.93 1.91 -2.27
C HIS A 93 8.34 0.69 -3.10
N SER A 94 7.68 -0.45 -2.91
CA SER A 94 7.92 -1.67 -3.68
C SER A 94 7.06 -1.76 -4.94
N LEU A 95 6.03 -0.91 -5.08
CA LEU A 95 5.22 -0.86 -6.29
C LEU A 95 5.95 -0.06 -7.37
N PHE A 96 6.09 -0.68 -8.55
CA PHE A 96 6.54 -0.03 -9.76
C PHE A 96 5.33 0.44 -10.59
N GLU A 97 5.38 1.69 -11.06
CA GLU A 97 4.35 2.23 -11.95
C GLU A 97 4.59 1.67 -13.35
N TRP A 98 3.77 0.69 -13.75
CA TRP A 98 3.91 0.03 -15.05
C TRP A 98 3.32 0.88 -16.19
N ASN A 99 2.10 1.39 -16.02
CA ASN A 99 1.43 2.25 -17.00
C ASN A 99 0.36 3.11 -16.35
N GLN A 100 0.04 4.24 -16.98
CA GLN A 100 -1.07 5.10 -16.62
C GLN A 100 -2.00 5.20 -17.82
N TYR A 101 -3.17 4.57 -17.73
CA TYR A 101 -4.19 4.67 -18.77
C TYR A 101 -5.11 5.86 -18.48
N LEU A 102 -5.14 6.82 -19.40
CA LEU A 102 -6.05 7.95 -19.35
C LEU A 102 -7.22 7.68 -20.30
N ALA A 103 -8.42 7.48 -19.75
CA ALA A 103 -9.63 7.40 -20.56
C ALA A 103 -10.21 8.81 -20.73
N ALA A 104 -10.53 9.19 -21.97
CA ALA A 104 -11.27 10.42 -22.22
C ALA A 104 -12.69 10.31 -21.66
N ALA A 105 -13.15 11.34 -20.95
CA ALA A 105 -14.54 11.41 -20.52
C ALA A 105 -15.44 11.64 -21.75
N ILE A 106 -16.33 10.69 -22.05
CA ILE A 106 -17.40 10.92 -23.01
C ILE A 106 -18.48 11.69 -22.23
N ALA A 107 -18.51 13.01 -22.41
CA ALA A 107 -19.61 13.83 -21.94
C ALA A 107 -20.88 13.42 -22.72
N LYS A 108 -21.94 13.06 -21.99
CA LYS A 108 -23.29 12.84 -22.54
C LYS A 108 -24.05 14.16 -22.54
#